data_AF-A0A9X5CSF3-F1
#
_entry.id   AF-A0A9X5CSF3-F1
#
_cell.length_a   1.000
_cell.length_b   1.000
_cell.length_c   1.000
_cell.angle_alpha   90.00
_cell.angle_beta   90.00
_cell.angle_gamma   90.00
#
_symmetry.space_group_name_H-M   'P 1'
#
loop_
_entity.id
_entity.type
_entity.pdbx_description
1 polymer ?
#
loop_
_entity_poly.entity_id
_entity_poly.type
_entity_poly.pdbx_seq_one_letter_code
_entity_poly.pdbx_strand_id
1 'polypeptide(L)'
;LVGKGLTGPVAPGKLDRAKAFEAFAAGDVGMLNGHPSLMEMARKKGVKYGMVPIPGTDGATPSALGVADWMMAFEKNGHRDEIGDFLDFVYSEKNVLDFSREYDLLPVTNSASRAMAASGQDKELKPFLDQLPLSEQYPVGKTSWAAVNAAVKQKIGRAVEPGGSPAAVLGELQAAAVRADSAG
;
A
#
# COMPACT_ATOMS: atom_id res chain seq x y z
N LEU A 1 9.11 -7.04 -21.41
CA LEU A 1 10.06 -6.80 -20.31
C LEU A 1 10.76 -5.48 -20.58
N VAL A 2 11.07 -4.68 -19.55
CA VAL A 2 11.82 -3.42 -19.70
C VAL A 2 13.28 -3.70 -20.08
N GLY A 3 13.98 -2.70 -20.63
CA GLY A 3 15.37 -2.82 -21.07
C GLY A 3 16.36 -3.20 -19.96
N LYS A 4 17.51 -3.75 -20.36
CA LYS A 4 18.59 -4.15 -19.44
C LYS A 4 19.05 -2.94 -18.60
N GLY A 5 19.21 -3.14 -17.29
CA GLY A 5 19.67 -2.09 -16.37
C GLY A 5 18.59 -1.10 -15.94
N LEU A 6 17.34 -1.26 -16.41
CA LEU A 6 16.21 -0.40 -16.04
C LEU A 6 15.39 -0.94 -14.85
N THR A 7 15.88 -1.99 -14.17
CA THR A 7 15.24 -2.59 -12.99
C THR A 7 16.27 -2.76 -11.87
N GLY A 8 15.78 -3.04 -10.66
CA GLY A 8 16.63 -3.21 -9.48
C GLY A 8 17.76 -4.25 -9.69
N PRO A 9 18.85 -4.14 -8.93
CA PRO A 9 20.10 -4.89 -9.17
C PRO A 9 20.00 -6.40 -8.85
N VAL A 10 18.91 -6.83 -8.22
CA VAL A 10 18.67 -8.21 -7.82
C VAL A 10 17.28 -8.64 -8.28
N ALA A 11 17.05 -9.97 -8.31
CA ALA A 11 15.73 -10.51 -8.62
C ALA A 11 14.64 -9.87 -7.72
N PRO A 12 13.43 -9.57 -8.24
CA PRO A 12 12.39 -8.87 -7.49
C PRO A 12 12.09 -9.47 -6.11
N GLY A 13 12.05 -10.80 -5.99
CA GLY A 13 11.81 -11.49 -4.71
C GLY A 13 12.96 -11.40 -3.69
N LYS A 14 14.10 -10.84 -4.07
CA LYS A 14 15.29 -10.63 -3.20
C LYS A 14 15.56 -9.15 -2.93
N LEU A 15 14.85 -8.24 -3.58
CA LEU A 15 15.02 -6.81 -3.35
C LEU A 15 14.27 -6.42 -2.07
N ASP A 16 15.03 -5.98 -1.07
CA ASP A 16 14.45 -5.43 0.14
C ASP A 16 13.86 -4.04 -0.13
N ARG A 17 12.65 -3.79 0.39
CA ARG A 17 11.91 -2.54 0.17
C ARG A 17 12.64 -1.34 0.79
N ALA A 18 13.20 -1.49 1.99
CA ALA A 18 13.92 -0.39 2.65
C ALA A 18 15.16 -0.02 1.83
N LYS A 19 15.89 -0.99 1.28
CA LYS A 19 17.01 -0.71 0.36
C LYS A 19 16.58 0.04 -0.90
N ALA A 20 15.44 -0.30 -1.50
CA ALA A 20 14.92 0.42 -2.65
C ALA A 20 14.57 1.88 -2.31
N PHE A 21 14.02 2.13 -1.12
CA PHE A 21 13.69 3.47 -0.63
C PHE A 21 14.95 4.28 -0.32
N GLU A 22 15.94 3.69 0.32
CA GLU A 22 17.24 4.31 0.59
C GLU A 22 17.93 4.74 -0.70
N ALA A 23 17.93 3.88 -1.72
CA ALA A 23 18.50 4.16 -3.03
C ALA A 23 17.76 5.28 -3.77
N PHE A 24 16.42 5.32 -3.70
CA PHE A 24 15.65 6.46 -4.23
C PHE A 24 16.01 7.76 -3.54
N ALA A 25 16.04 7.75 -2.21
CA ALA A 25 16.39 8.92 -1.42
C ALA A 25 17.88 9.31 -1.56
N ALA A 26 18.73 8.45 -2.13
CA ALA A 26 20.10 8.75 -2.52
C ALA A 26 20.23 9.25 -3.98
N GLY A 27 19.17 9.18 -4.78
CA GLY A 27 19.16 9.56 -6.19
C GLY A 27 19.55 8.45 -7.18
N ASP A 28 19.71 7.21 -6.71
CA ASP A 28 20.13 6.07 -7.53
C ASP A 28 18.95 5.37 -8.25
N VAL A 29 17.71 5.65 -7.83
CA VAL A 29 16.49 5.11 -8.43
C VAL A 29 15.68 6.26 -9.04
N GLY A 30 15.34 6.14 -10.32
CA GLY A 30 14.56 7.17 -11.02
C GLY A 30 13.05 7.11 -10.73
N MET A 31 12.49 5.92 -10.50
CA MET A 31 11.06 5.70 -10.22
C MET A 31 10.86 4.49 -9.31
N LEU A 32 9.89 4.58 -8.40
CA LEU A 32 9.40 3.45 -7.60
C LEU A 32 7.96 3.71 -7.12
N ASN A 33 7.29 2.64 -6.73
CA ASN A 33 6.05 2.75 -5.96
C ASN A 33 6.39 3.17 -4.52
N GLY A 34 5.79 4.26 -4.05
CA GLY A 34 6.10 4.89 -2.77
C GLY A 34 4.86 5.28 -1.97
N HIS A 35 5.08 5.66 -0.72
CA HIS A 35 4.06 6.18 0.21
C HIS A 35 4.56 7.50 0.81
N PRO A 36 3.72 8.29 1.49
CA PRO A 36 4.09 9.62 1.98
C PRO A 36 5.41 9.68 2.78
N SER A 37 5.66 8.72 3.68
CA SER A 37 6.91 8.71 4.48
C SER A 37 8.19 8.56 3.64
N LEU A 38 8.12 7.95 2.44
CA LEU A 38 9.24 7.96 1.49
C LEU A 38 9.52 9.37 0.97
N MET A 39 8.47 10.15 0.73
CA MET A 39 8.59 11.53 0.24
C MET A 39 9.26 12.40 1.32
N GLU A 40 8.89 12.21 2.59
CA GLU A 40 9.53 12.88 3.70
C GLU A 40 11.04 12.53 3.79
N MET A 41 11.38 11.25 3.63
CA MET A 41 12.76 10.78 3.55
C MET A 41 13.54 11.40 2.39
N ALA A 42 12.96 11.43 1.18
CA ALA A 42 13.58 12.01 -0.01
C ALA A 42 13.81 13.52 0.17
N ARG A 43 12.82 14.24 0.72
CA ARG A 43 12.93 15.67 1.05
C ARG A 43 14.06 15.95 2.04
N LYS A 44 14.15 15.17 3.13
CA LYS A 44 15.22 15.30 4.14
C LYS A 44 16.62 15.10 3.54
N LYS A 45 16.75 14.27 2.50
CA LYS A 45 18.00 14.07 1.75
C LYS A 45 18.21 15.03 0.59
N GLY A 46 17.30 15.99 0.38
CA GLY A 46 17.41 17.00 -0.68
C GLY A 46 17.11 16.50 -2.09
N VAL A 47 16.52 15.31 -2.23
CA VAL A 47 16.10 14.77 -3.53
C VAL A 47 14.86 15.51 -4.02
N LYS A 48 14.93 16.01 -5.26
CA LYS A 48 13.76 16.56 -5.95
C LYS A 48 12.95 15.41 -6.54
N TYR A 49 11.67 15.34 -6.20
CA TYR A 49 10.78 14.28 -6.65
C TYR A 49 9.46 14.84 -7.20
N GLY A 50 8.77 14.00 -7.97
CA GLY A 50 7.38 14.19 -8.37
C GLY A 50 6.58 12.95 -8.03
N MET A 51 5.26 13.12 -7.92
CA MET A 51 4.32 12.02 -7.70
C MET A 51 3.33 11.99 -8.86
N VAL A 52 3.14 10.80 -9.42
CA VAL A 52 2.23 10.55 -10.55
C VAL A 52 1.40 9.30 -10.26
N PRO A 53 0.22 9.14 -10.88
CA PRO A 53 -0.54 7.91 -10.80
C PRO A 53 0.28 6.69 -11.25
N ILE A 54 -0.04 5.51 -10.71
CA ILE A 54 0.67 4.27 -11.03
C ILE A 54 0.50 3.97 -12.54
N PRO A 55 1.59 3.81 -13.30
CA PRO A 55 1.50 3.50 -14.72
C PRO A 55 0.99 2.08 -14.96
N GLY A 56 0.09 1.96 -15.93
CA GLY A 56 -0.39 0.71 -16.52
C GLY A 56 0.06 0.57 -17.98
N THR A 57 -0.43 -0.45 -18.67
CA THR A 57 -0.04 -0.75 -20.07
C THR A 57 -0.51 0.32 -21.06
N ASP A 58 -1.70 0.87 -20.83
CA ASP A 58 -2.38 1.78 -21.76
C ASP A 58 -2.60 3.19 -21.18
N GLY A 59 -1.90 3.54 -20.08
CA GLY A 59 -2.07 4.81 -19.37
C GLY A 59 -1.99 4.64 -17.86
N ALA A 60 -2.57 5.58 -17.10
CA ALA A 60 -2.69 5.43 -15.65
C ALA A 60 -3.57 4.21 -15.29
N THR A 61 -3.17 3.48 -14.25
CA THR A 61 -3.95 2.36 -13.73
C THR A 61 -5.28 2.88 -13.16
N PRO A 62 -6.42 2.21 -13.40
CA PRO A 62 -7.72 2.68 -12.91
C PRO A 62 -7.88 2.53 -11.39
N SER A 63 -7.06 1.69 -10.75
CA SER A 63 -7.08 1.46 -9.31
C SER A 63 -5.68 1.51 -8.71
N ALA A 64 -5.65 1.88 -7.43
CA ALA A 64 -4.45 1.80 -6.60
C ALA A 64 -4.67 0.74 -5.51
N LEU A 65 -3.74 -0.18 -5.34
CA LEU A 65 -3.84 -1.14 -4.24
C LEU A 65 -3.76 -0.39 -2.90
N GLY A 66 -4.82 -0.53 -2.12
CA GLY A 66 -4.93 0.02 -0.78
C GLY A 66 -4.44 -0.94 0.28
N VAL A 67 -3.77 -0.37 1.27
CA VAL A 67 -3.43 -1.08 2.51
C VAL A 67 -3.93 -0.23 3.66
N ALA A 68 -4.74 -0.83 4.51
CA ALA A 68 -5.25 -0.23 5.74
C ALA A 68 -4.83 -1.07 6.94
N ASP A 69 -4.43 -0.39 8.01
CA ASP A 69 -4.22 -0.99 9.31
C ASP A 69 -5.53 -1.02 10.08
N TRP A 70 -5.73 -2.07 10.88
CA TRP A 70 -6.99 -2.33 11.57
C TRP A 70 -6.78 -2.31 13.08
N MET A 71 -7.62 -1.55 13.77
CA MET A 71 -7.79 -1.68 15.22
C MET A 71 -8.95 -2.63 15.48
N MET A 72 -8.69 -3.68 16.27
CA MET A 72 -9.70 -4.68 16.63
C MET A 72 -10.00 -4.62 18.11
N ALA A 73 -11.28 -4.67 18.44
CA ALA A 73 -11.75 -4.87 19.81
C ALA A 73 -12.30 -6.29 19.97
N PHE A 74 -12.04 -6.91 21.12
CA PHE A 74 -12.47 -8.27 21.41
C PHE A 74 -13.73 -8.25 22.27
N GLU A 75 -14.72 -9.07 21.93
CA GLU A 75 -16.00 -9.16 22.67
C GLU A 75 -15.84 -9.71 24.10
N LYS A 76 -14.71 -10.35 24.38
CA LYS A 76 -14.41 -10.96 25.67
C LYS A 76 -14.41 -9.90 26.78
N ASN A 77 -14.86 -10.29 27.97
CA ASN A 77 -14.85 -9.51 29.21
C ASN A 77 -15.93 -8.40 29.31
N GLY A 78 -16.81 -8.22 28.32
CA GLY A 78 -18.06 -7.46 28.50
C GLY A 78 -17.94 -5.93 28.55
N HIS A 79 -16.86 -5.34 28.00
CA HIS A 79 -16.61 -3.89 28.02
C HIS A 79 -17.06 -3.18 26.74
N ARG A 80 -18.24 -3.51 26.23
CA ARG A 80 -18.70 -3.01 24.93
C ARG A 80 -18.79 -1.48 24.89
N ASP A 81 -19.30 -0.88 25.96
CA ASP A 81 -19.55 0.56 26.01
C ASP A 81 -18.23 1.33 26.15
N GLU A 82 -17.31 0.89 27.01
CA GLU A 82 -16.00 1.53 27.19
C GLU A 82 -15.11 1.39 25.93
N ILE A 83 -15.22 0.24 25.24
CA ILE A 83 -14.58 0.05 23.93
C ILE A 83 -15.16 1.03 22.91
N GLY A 84 -16.49 1.21 22.89
CA GLY A 84 -17.16 2.16 22.01
C GLY A 84 -16.66 3.59 22.23
N ASP A 85 -16.66 4.04 23.49
CA ASP A 85 -16.17 5.37 23.88
C ASP A 85 -14.70 5.59 23.47
N PHE A 86 -13.85 4.57 23.64
CA PHE A 86 -12.46 4.65 23.23
C PHE A 86 -12.30 4.75 21.71
N LEU A 87 -13.05 3.96 20.94
CA LEU A 87 -13.01 4.01 19.48
C LEU A 87 -13.55 5.35 18.96
N ASP A 88 -14.61 5.89 19.54
CA ASP A 88 -15.13 7.22 19.21
C ASP A 88 -14.10 8.31 19.49
N PHE A 89 -13.37 8.22 20.61
CA PHE A 89 -12.24 9.10 20.89
C PHE A 89 -11.14 8.97 19.82
N VAL A 90 -10.64 7.76 19.57
CA VAL A 90 -9.54 7.51 18.62
C VAL A 90 -9.89 7.99 17.21
N TYR A 91 -11.13 7.74 16.75
CA TYR A 91 -11.58 8.09 15.40
C TYR A 91 -12.24 9.47 15.28
N SER A 92 -12.24 10.27 16.34
CA SER A 92 -12.63 11.68 16.26
C SER A 92 -11.76 12.42 15.23
N GLU A 93 -12.35 13.39 14.52
CA GLU A 93 -11.64 14.12 13.45
C GLU A 93 -10.32 14.73 13.95
N LYS A 94 -10.33 15.32 15.16
CA LYS A 94 -9.13 15.88 15.79
C LYS A 94 -8.03 14.84 15.95
N ASN A 95 -8.33 13.69 16.56
CA ASN A 95 -7.31 12.69 16.88
C ASN A 95 -6.78 12.01 15.62
N VAL A 96 -7.64 11.77 14.62
CA VAL A 96 -7.20 11.22 13.33
C VAL A 96 -6.32 12.21 12.58
N LEU A 97 -6.64 13.51 12.60
CA LEU A 97 -5.79 14.54 11.99
C LEU A 97 -4.43 14.65 12.68
N ASP A 98 -4.42 14.71 14.01
CA ASP A 98 -3.19 14.80 14.80
C ASP A 98 -2.29 13.58 14.54
N PHE A 99 -2.86 12.37 14.56
CA PHE A 99 -2.13 11.13 14.26
C PHE A 99 -1.63 11.09 12.80
N SER A 100 -2.47 11.47 11.84
CA SER A 100 -2.09 11.44 10.42
C SER A 100 -0.95 12.41 10.12
N ARG A 101 -0.95 13.58 10.73
CA ARG A 101 0.10 14.60 10.53
C ARG A 101 1.41 14.26 11.25
N GLU A 102 1.35 13.67 12.44
CA GLU A 102 2.55 13.25 13.17
C GLU A 102 3.36 12.20 12.40
N TYR A 103 2.65 11.27 11.73
CA TYR A 103 3.28 10.11 11.07
C TYR A 103 3.27 10.19 9.53
N ASP A 104 2.87 11.33 8.96
CA ASP A 104 2.67 11.52 7.52
C ASP A 104 1.80 10.39 6.90
N LEU A 105 0.69 10.05 7.55
CA LEU A 105 -0.24 9.01 7.09
C LEU A 105 -1.46 9.61 6.39
N LEU A 106 -2.16 8.77 5.63
CA LEU A 106 -3.46 9.12 5.06
C LEU A 106 -4.56 8.85 6.09
N PRO A 107 -5.55 9.76 6.22
CA PRO A 107 -6.63 9.62 7.18
C PRO A 107 -7.62 8.55 6.75
N VAL A 108 -8.13 7.79 7.72
CA VAL A 108 -9.09 6.68 7.50
C VAL A 108 -10.55 7.10 7.68
N THR A 109 -10.82 8.33 8.14
CA THR A 109 -12.17 8.85 8.31
C THR A 109 -12.48 9.93 7.29
N ASN A 110 -13.69 9.90 6.73
CA ASN A 110 -14.14 10.85 5.71
C ASN A 110 -14.03 12.32 6.16
N SER A 111 -14.23 12.60 7.45
CA SER A 111 -14.08 13.93 8.05
C SER A 111 -12.64 14.43 7.94
N ALA A 112 -11.68 13.65 8.45
CA ALA A 112 -10.26 13.98 8.36
C ALA A 112 -9.75 14.03 6.91
N SER A 113 -10.18 13.12 6.03
CA SER A 113 -9.81 13.15 4.60
C SER A 113 -10.23 14.47 3.93
N ARG A 114 -11.46 14.94 4.19
CA ARG A 114 -11.93 16.24 3.65
C ARG A 114 -11.17 17.41 4.25
N ALA A 115 -10.92 17.39 5.56
CA ALA A 115 -10.19 18.45 6.24
C ALA A 115 -8.75 18.57 5.70
N MET A 116 -8.05 17.44 5.51
CA MET A 116 -6.71 17.43 4.91
C MET A 116 -6.73 17.86 3.44
N ALA A 117 -7.68 17.38 2.65
CA ALA A 117 -7.80 17.77 1.24
C ALA A 117 -8.03 19.28 1.05
N ALA A 118 -8.68 19.94 2.01
CA ALA A 118 -8.92 21.38 2.00
C ALA A 118 -7.79 22.20 2.65
N SER A 119 -6.79 21.56 3.28
CA SER A 119 -5.76 22.26 4.06
C SER A 119 -4.50 22.57 3.25
N GLY A 120 -4.02 23.81 3.32
CA GLY A 120 -2.76 24.20 2.71
C GLY A 120 -1.53 23.54 3.34
N GLN A 121 -1.62 23.11 4.61
CA GLN A 121 -0.52 22.41 5.29
C GLN A 121 -0.33 20.97 4.77
N ASP A 122 -1.42 20.34 4.32
CA ASP A 122 -1.45 18.95 3.89
C ASP A 122 -1.34 18.84 2.34
N LYS A 123 -0.96 19.93 1.65
CA LYS A 123 -0.91 20.01 0.18
C LYS A 123 -0.06 18.92 -0.47
N GLU A 124 1.00 18.47 0.21
CA GLU A 124 1.91 17.44 -0.28
C GLU A 124 1.25 16.04 -0.26
N LEU A 125 0.21 15.86 0.55
CA LEU A 125 -0.56 14.61 0.61
C LEU A 125 -1.68 14.55 -0.42
N LYS A 126 -2.03 15.68 -1.05
CA LYS A 126 -3.14 15.75 -2.02
C LYS A 126 -3.06 14.68 -3.12
N PRO A 127 -1.90 14.41 -3.77
CA PRO A 127 -1.84 13.37 -4.79
C PRO A 127 -2.21 11.98 -4.27
N PHE A 128 -1.92 11.68 -3.00
CA PHE A 128 -2.33 10.43 -2.37
C PHE A 128 -3.81 10.42 -1.98
N LEU A 129 -4.30 11.53 -1.41
CA LEU A 129 -5.72 11.69 -1.06
C LEU A 129 -6.63 11.54 -2.29
N ASP A 130 -6.22 12.06 -3.44
CA ASP A 130 -6.95 11.96 -4.71
C ASP A 130 -7.04 10.50 -5.22
N GLN A 131 -6.14 9.61 -4.79
CA GLN A 131 -6.13 8.20 -5.18
C GLN A 131 -6.94 7.30 -4.23
N LEU A 132 -7.23 7.76 -3.00
CA LEU A 132 -7.96 6.96 -2.01
C LEU A 132 -9.34 6.45 -2.51
N PRO A 133 -10.17 7.26 -3.20
CA PRO A 133 -11.46 6.78 -3.70
C PRO A 133 -11.34 5.69 -4.79
N LEU A 134 -10.20 5.61 -5.47
CA LEU A 134 -9.90 4.60 -6.50
C LEU A 134 -9.22 3.36 -5.91
N SER A 135 -9.10 3.30 -4.58
CA SER A 135 -8.30 2.28 -3.93
C SER A 135 -9.05 0.96 -3.80
N GLU A 136 -8.42 -0.12 -4.23
CA GLU A 136 -8.88 -1.49 -3.99
C GLU A 136 -8.14 -2.10 -2.81
N GLN A 137 -8.88 -2.49 -1.77
CA GLN A 137 -8.30 -3.08 -0.56
C GLN A 137 -8.11 -4.59 -0.72
N TYR A 138 -7.15 -5.15 0.02
CA TYR A 138 -7.05 -6.59 0.15
C TYR A 138 -8.36 -7.21 0.69
N PRO A 139 -8.76 -8.41 0.22
CA PRO A 139 -9.98 -9.08 0.66
C PRO A 139 -9.78 -9.75 2.04
N VAL A 140 -9.39 -8.97 3.06
CA VAL A 140 -9.03 -9.48 4.40
C VAL A 140 -10.20 -10.16 5.13
N GLY A 141 -11.44 -9.93 4.70
CA GLY A 141 -12.61 -10.65 5.19
C GLY A 141 -12.72 -12.09 4.68
N LYS A 142 -11.93 -12.51 3.68
CA LYS A 142 -11.89 -13.89 3.22
C LYS A 142 -10.90 -14.71 4.05
N THR A 143 -11.35 -15.82 4.61
CA THR A 143 -10.51 -16.78 5.35
C THR A 143 -9.36 -17.34 4.50
N SER A 144 -9.58 -17.45 3.19
CA SER A 144 -8.59 -17.89 2.20
C SER A 144 -7.46 -16.88 1.94
N TRP A 145 -7.67 -15.60 2.23
CA TRP A 145 -6.79 -14.52 1.78
C TRP A 145 -5.36 -14.70 2.28
N ALA A 146 -5.18 -15.11 3.54
CA ALA A 146 -3.84 -15.32 4.12
C ALA A 146 -3.00 -16.32 3.30
N ALA A 147 -3.62 -17.44 2.88
CA ALA A 147 -2.96 -18.46 2.08
C ALA A 147 -2.66 -17.97 0.66
N VAL A 148 -3.60 -17.26 0.05
CA VAL A 148 -3.43 -16.68 -1.30
C VAL A 148 -2.32 -15.64 -1.32
N ASN A 149 -2.29 -14.72 -0.36
CA ASN A 149 -1.25 -13.69 -0.24
C ASN A 149 0.14 -14.31 -0.07
N ALA A 150 0.28 -15.35 0.76
CA ALA A 150 1.54 -16.07 0.92
C ALA A 150 2.00 -16.71 -0.40
N ALA A 151 1.09 -17.36 -1.14
CA ALA A 151 1.39 -17.96 -2.43
C ALA A 151 1.82 -16.91 -3.47
N VAL A 152 1.13 -15.76 -3.54
CA VAL A 152 1.50 -14.65 -4.44
C VAL A 152 2.92 -14.19 -4.14
N LYS A 153 3.24 -13.88 -2.87
CA LYS A 153 4.57 -13.41 -2.47
C LYS A 153 5.70 -14.38 -2.85
N GLN A 154 5.45 -15.68 -2.72
CA GLN A 154 6.44 -16.70 -3.05
C GLN A 154 6.62 -16.92 -4.55
N LYS A 155 5.54 -16.80 -5.35
CA LYS A 155 5.51 -17.34 -6.71
C LYS A 155 5.52 -16.29 -7.80
N ILE A 156 4.99 -15.09 -7.55
CA ILE A 156 4.75 -14.10 -8.61
C ILE A 156 6.05 -13.62 -9.28
N GLY A 157 7.16 -13.58 -8.53
CA GLY A 157 8.48 -13.19 -9.06
C GLY A 157 8.94 -14.07 -10.22
N ARG A 158 8.59 -15.37 -10.22
CA ARG A 158 8.94 -16.32 -11.28
C ARG A 158 8.33 -15.96 -12.65
N ALA A 159 7.26 -15.16 -12.67
CA ALA A 159 6.62 -14.74 -13.92
C ALA A 159 7.54 -13.85 -14.77
N VAL A 160 8.48 -13.15 -14.14
CA VAL A 160 9.36 -12.16 -14.80
C VAL A 160 10.84 -12.58 -14.80
N GLU A 161 11.16 -13.76 -14.26
CA GLU A 161 12.50 -14.33 -14.33
C GLU A 161 12.85 -14.76 -15.77
N PRO A 162 14.14 -14.83 -16.13
CA PRO A 162 14.56 -15.37 -17.42
C PRO A 162 13.99 -16.78 -17.65
N GLY A 163 13.27 -16.98 -18.75
CA GLY A 163 12.59 -18.26 -19.05
C GLY A 163 11.31 -18.50 -18.24
N GLY A 164 10.86 -17.53 -17.44
CA GLY A 164 9.59 -17.59 -16.72
C GLY A 164 8.37 -17.60 -17.65
N SER A 165 7.30 -18.25 -17.20
CA SER A 165 6.01 -18.27 -17.90
C SER A 165 4.94 -17.57 -17.07
N PRO A 166 4.57 -16.32 -17.40
CA PRO A 166 3.49 -15.61 -16.73
C PRO A 166 2.19 -16.42 -16.69
N ALA A 167 1.82 -17.05 -17.81
CA ALA A 167 0.61 -17.85 -17.91
C ALA A 167 0.62 -19.04 -16.92
N ALA A 168 1.74 -19.77 -16.82
CA ALA A 168 1.84 -20.89 -15.88
C ALA A 168 1.80 -20.43 -14.42
N VAL A 169 2.52 -19.36 -14.08
CA VAL A 169 2.56 -18.81 -12.71
C VAL A 169 1.20 -18.29 -12.28
N LEU A 170 0.51 -17.53 -13.14
CA LEU A 170 -0.82 -17.00 -12.86
C LEU A 170 -1.86 -18.12 -12.78
N GLY A 171 -1.78 -19.14 -13.64
CA GLY A 171 -2.64 -20.32 -13.56
C GLY A 171 -2.48 -21.09 -12.25
N GLU A 172 -1.24 -21.26 -11.78
CA GLU A 172 -0.96 -21.89 -10.48
C GLU A 172 -1.53 -21.09 -9.31
N LEU A 173 -1.37 -19.76 -9.33
CA LEU A 173 -1.93 -18.85 -8.32
C LEU A 173 -3.46 -18.89 -8.31
N GLN A 174 -4.09 -18.87 -9.49
CA GLN A 174 -5.54 -19.01 -9.62
C GLN A 174 -6.03 -20.34 -9.03
N ALA A 175 -5.39 -21.46 -9.37
CA ALA A 175 -5.75 -22.76 -8.82
C ALA A 175 -5.53 -22.86 -7.30
N ALA A 176 -4.53 -22.17 -6.76
CA ALA A 176 -4.33 -22.05 -5.31
C ALA A 176 -5.45 -21.24 -4.65
N ALA A 177 -5.85 -20.12 -5.25
CA ALA A 177 -6.94 -19.28 -4.76
C ALA A 177 -8.29 -20.01 -4.76
N VAL A 178 -8.65 -20.68 -5.86
CA VAL A 178 -9.90 -21.46 -5.95
C VAL A 178 -9.95 -22.55 -4.88
N ARG A 179 -8.85 -23.28 -4.67
CA ARG A 179 -8.78 -24.32 -3.63
C ARG A 179 -8.90 -23.74 -2.22
N ALA A 180 -8.25 -22.62 -1.95
CA ALA A 180 -8.33 -21.97 -0.64
C ALA A 180 -9.74 -21.42 -0.35
N ASP A 181 -10.40 -20.81 -1.34
CA ASP A 181 -11.78 -20.31 -1.21
C ASP A 181 -12.78 -21.46 -0.99
N SER A 182 -12.55 -22.63 -1.61
CA SER A 182 -13.47 -23.78 -1.50
C SER A 182 -13.30 -24.59 -0.22
N ALA A 183 -12.27 -24.30 0.60
CA ALA A 183 -11.95 -25.04 1.82
C ALA A 183 -12.45 -24.35 3.10
N GLY A 184 -12.96 -23.12 2.99
CA GLY A 184 -13.55 -22.34 4.08
C GLY A 184 -15.07 -22.30 4.02
#